data_AF-A0A9D5ZHP6-F1
#
_entry.id   AF-A0A9D5ZHP6-F1
#
_cell.length_a   1.000
_cell.length_b   1.000
_cell.length_c   1.000
_cell.angle_alpha   90.00
_cell.angle_beta   90.00
_cell.angle_gamma   90.00
#
_symmetry.space_group_name_H-M   'P 1'
#
loop_
_entity.id
_entity.type
_entity.pdbx_description
1 polymer ?
#
loop_
_entity_poly.entity_id
_entity_poly.type
_entity_poly.pdbx_seq_one_letter_code
_entity_poly.pdbx_strand_id
1 'polypeptide(L)'
;MTEAYWNLQPNGLFATPATNPDGGRATTVGEHVAPYLSPANPWLQQAQTKAKQAANQRGLLNSSMAVQAGTEGSLQTAAQMASQDAQATATRGLAAQQNQYTLGQNREKFGQQLQLDSAQTQNQAHLASQQFQFNKDLSQQQYGQQLGLAGKQHEFNKDLSQQQYGQQLGLAGKQHEYALDLGEQQYTQQLGLASQQHGYALDLGNQQFSSQRVLNADQAAAALQLDNQGYTHQLGLADVNNKYALQQGEERFHQQQALDTQQQNITREIEQTKLNSAWQSDQDKLAADRQNNMAVALRNFATDWNQAYAQINSNTNLSEESRNAMYTTINDIMKRNVNAIKGMYGVNLSW
;
A
#
# COMPACT_ATOMS: atom_id res chain seq x y z
N MET A 1 26.94 -59.13 -23.51
CA MET A 1 28.22 -59.81 -23.79
C MET A 1 27.86 -61.14 -24.41
N THR A 2 28.16 -61.28 -25.70
CA THR A 2 27.92 -62.45 -26.54
C THR A 2 29.02 -63.48 -26.27
N GLU A 3 28.64 -64.67 -25.80
CA GLU A 3 29.54 -65.83 -25.70
C GLU A 3 29.69 -66.51 -27.05
N ALA A 4 30.93 -66.83 -27.42
CA ALA A 4 31.29 -67.42 -28.69
C ALA A 4 32.55 -68.28 -28.55
N TYR A 5 32.35 -69.60 -28.63
CA TYR A 5 33.23 -70.66 -29.17
C TYR A 5 34.53 -71.05 -28.39
N TRP A 6 35.12 -72.25 -28.50
CA TRP A 6 35.11 -73.35 -29.48
C TRP A 6 35.34 -74.70 -28.79
N ASN A 7 34.68 -75.74 -29.30
CA ASN A 7 34.93 -77.15 -28.98
C ASN A 7 35.86 -77.73 -30.07
N LEU A 8 37.00 -78.32 -29.68
CA LEU A 8 37.92 -79.03 -30.58
C LEU A 8 38.24 -80.40 -29.98
N GLN A 9 37.76 -81.45 -30.65
CA GLN A 9 38.16 -82.84 -30.39
C GLN A 9 39.49 -83.15 -31.11
N PRO A 10 40.42 -83.91 -30.50
CA PRO A 10 41.62 -84.37 -31.19
C PRO A 10 41.37 -85.72 -31.88
N ASN A 11 41.46 -85.72 -33.21
CA ASN A 11 41.48 -86.91 -34.06
C ASN A 11 42.80 -87.69 -33.89
N GLY A 12 42.68 -89.02 -33.81
CA GLY A 12 43.77 -89.95 -33.60
C GLY A 12 44.71 -90.14 -34.78
N LEU A 13 45.97 -90.45 -34.47
CA LEU A 13 46.98 -90.98 -35.39
C LEU A 13 48.07 -91.65 -34.54
N PHE A 14 47.88 -92.92 -34.17
CA PHE A 14 48.98 -93.79 -33.75
C PHE A 14 48.77 -95.18 -34.36
N ALA A 15 49.35 -95.38 -35.54
CA ALA A 15 49.55 -96.71 -36.10
C ALA A 15 50.64 -97.42 -35.29
N THR A 16 50.36 -98.65 -34.86
CA THR A 16 51.32 -99.54 -34.20
C THR A 16 52.37 -100.04 -35.20
N PRO A 17 53.66 -100.14 -34.84
CA PRO A 17 54.65 -100.75 -35.72
C PRO A 17 54.45 -102.28 -35.74
N ALA A 18 54.41 -102.84 -36.95
CA ALA A 18 54.40 -104.28 -37.17
C ALA A 18 55.66 -104.94 -36.57
N THR A 19 55.43 -105.97 -35.78
CA THR A 19 56.42 -106.92 -35.26
C THR A 19 57.17 -107.59 -36.41
N ASN A 20 58.50 -107.48 -36.40
CA ASN A 20 59.38 -108.27 -37.27
C ASN A 20 59.20 -109.77 -36.91
N PRO A 21 58.77 -110.65 -37.85
CA PRO A 21 58.31 -112.01 -37.54
C PRO A 21 59.40 -113.02 -37.19
N ASP A 22 60.69 -112.69 -37.34
CA ASP A 22 61.77 -113.61 -36.98
C ASP A 22 62.39 -113.21 -35.64
N GLY A 23 61.70 -113.60 -34.56
CA GLY A 23 62.18 -113.46 -33.20
C GLY A 23 63.48 -114.24 -32.98
N GLY A 24 64.61 -113.55 -33.08
CA GLY A 24 65.81 -113.72 -32.24
C GLY A 24 66.35 -115.13 -32.01
N ARG A 25 66.09 -116.12 -32.87
CA ARG A 25 66.69 -117.45 -32.74
C ARG A 25 68.13 -117.39 -33.24
N ALA A 26 69.07 -117.58 -32.32
CA ALA A 26 70.46 -117.90 -32.66
C ALA A 26 70.48 -119.26 -33.38
N THR A 27 70.38 -119.21 -34.69
CA THR A 27 70.52 -120.38 -35.55
C THR A 27 71.98 -120.80 -35.54
N THR A 28 72.23 -122.03 -35.09
CA THR A 28 73.59 -122.56 -35.01
C THR A 28 74.10 -122.89 -36.41
N VAL A 29 75.41 -122.84 -36.62
CA VAL A 29 76.06 -123.14 -37.91
C VAL A 29 75.57 -124.48 -38.49
N GLY A 30 75.21 -125.46 -37.63
CA GLY A 30 74.68 -126.76 -38.05
C GLY A 30 73.33 -126.70 -38.78
N GLU A 31 72.42 -125.80 -38.39
CA GLU A 31 71.10 -125.66 -39.04
C GLU A 31 71.22 -124.98 -40.42
N HIS A 32 72.19 -124.08 -40.57
CA HIS A 32 72.47 -123.41 -41.84
C HIS A 32 73.28 -124.26 -42.80
N VAL A 33 74.12 -125.17 -42.31
CA VAL A 33 74.92 -126.08 -43.14
C VAL A 33 74.11 -127.28 -43.65
N ALA A 34 73.08 -127.73 -42.90
CA ALA A 34 72.28 -128.90 -43.24
C ALA A 34 71.61 -128.87 -44.65
N PRO A 35 71.03 -127.75 -45.13
CA PRO A 35 70.50 -127.65 -46.50
C PRO A 35 71.59 -127.74 -47.57
N TYR A 36 72.82 -127.30 -47.27
CA TYR A 36 73.94 -127.30 -48.20
C TYR A 36 74.65 -128.67 -48.32
N LEU A 37 74.45 -129.56 -47.35
CA LEU A 37 75.05 -130.91 -47.32
C LEU A 37 74.11 -132.04 -47.75
N SER A 38 72.86 -131.71 -48.06
CA SER A 38 71.91 -132.71 -48.58
C SER A 38 72.41 -133.29 -49.92
N PRO A 39 72.38 -134.64 -50.13
CA PRO A 39 72.84 -135.28 -51.38
C PRO A 39 72.14 -134.78 -52.65
N ALA A 40 70.97 -134.14 -52.51
CA ALA A 40 70.19 -133.56 -53.60
C ALA A 40 70.52 -132.08 -53.87
N ASN A 41 71.50 -131.49 -53.18
CA ASN A 41 71.82 -130.08 -53.38
C ASN A 41 72.45 -129.88 -54.78
N PRO A 42 71.86 -129.01 -55.63
CA PRO A 42 72.34 -128.76 -56.99
C PRO A 42 73.81 -128.34 -57.04
N TRP A 43 74.28 -127.60 -56.03
CA TRP A 43 75.66 -127.15 -55.94
C TRP A 43 76.63 -128.29 -55.68
N LEU A 44 76.25 -129.25 -54.84
CA LEU A 44 77.05 -130.42 -54.51
C LEU A 44 77.12 -131.39 -55.69
N GLN A 45 75.99 -131.57 -56.40
CA GLN A 45 75.94 -132.33 -57.65
C GLN A 45 76.77 -131.69 -58.77
N GLN A 46 76.73 -130.36 -58.88
CA GLN A 46 77.54 -129.62 -59.86
C GLN A 46 79.04 -129.68 -59.53
N ALA A 47 79.40 -129.58 -58.26
CA ALA A 47 80.79 -129.72 -57.79
C ALA A 47 81.34 -131.13 -58.06
N GLN A 48 80.57 -132.17 -57.73
CA GLN A 48 80.93 -133.56 -58.04
C GLN A 48 81.05 -133.80 -59.55
N THR A 49 80.16 -133.23 -60.35
CA THR A 49 80.19 -133.35 -61.83
C THR A 49 81.43 -132.68 -62.42
N LYS A 50 81.76 -131.46 -62.00
CA LYS A 50 82.99 -130.76 -62.43
C LYS A 50 84.25 -131.50 -62.00
N ALA A 51 84.27 -132.06 -60.80
CA ALA A 51 85.42 -132.83 -60.32
C ALA A 51 85.63 -134.13 -61.13
N LYS A 52 84.54 -134.84 -61.48
CA LYS A 52 84.61 -136.01 -62.39
C LYS A 52 85.12 -135.62 -63.78
N GLN A 53 84.64 -134.51 -64.34
CA GLN A 53 85.09 -134.02 -65.66
C GLN A 53 86.58 -133.65 -65.64
N ALA A 54 87.05 -132.94 -64.61
CA ALA A 54 88.44 -132.56 -64.45
C ALA A 54 89.38 -133.77 -64.25
N ALA A 55 88.91 -134.82 -63.55
CA ALA A 55 89.68 -136.06 -63.36
C ALA A 55 89.86 -136.84 -64.68
N ASN A 56 88.78 -136.97 -65.47
CA ASN A 56 88.82 -137.64 -66.77
C ASN A 56 89.75 -136.93 -67.77
N GLN A 57 89.78 -135.60 -67.76
CA GLN A 57 90.68 -134.82 -68.63
C GLN A 57 92.17 -135.02 -68.30
N ARG A 58 92.50 -135.44 -67.07
CA ARG A 58 93.89 -135.65 -66.63
C ARG A 58 94.37 -137.10 -66.77
N GLY A 59 93.56 -138.00 -67.36
CA GLY A 59 93.94 -139.39 -67.61
C GLY A 59 94.13 -140.23 -66.33
N LEU A 60 93.71 -139.72 -65.17
CA LEU A 60 93.81 -140.41 -63.89
C LEU A 60 92.63 -141.40 -63.77
N LEU A 61 92.90 -142.70 -63.91
CA LEU A 61 91.90 -143.79 -63.82
C LEU A 61 91.27 -143.98 -62.41
N ASN A 62 91.37 -142.99 -61.51
CA ASN A 62 90.84 -143.07 -60.15
C ASN A 62 89.91 -141.88 -59.85
N SER A 63 88.65 -142.02 -60.28
CA SER A 63 87.60 -140.97 -60.26
C SER A 63 86.86 -140.83 -58.92
N SER A 64 87.08 -141.73 -57.95
CA SER A 64 86.49 -141.65 -56.60
C SER A 64 87.13 -140.57 -55.73
N MET A 65 88.46 -140.38 -55.83
CA MET A 65 89.18 -139.33 -55.11
C MET A 65 88.77 -137.92 -55.54
N ALA A 66 88.47 -137.72 -56.83
CA ALA A 66 88.04 -136.41 -57.32
C ALA A 66 86.64 -136.01 -56.79
N VAL A 67 85.73 -136.98 -56.66
CA VAL A 67 84.39 -136.74 -56.09
C VAL A 67 84.46 -136.42 -54.60
N GLN A 68 85.38 -137.05 -53.86
CA GLN A 68 85.66 -136.69 -52.46
C GLN A 68 86.18 -135.25 -52.35
N ALA A 69 87.16 -134.86 -53.17
CA ALA A 69 87.67 -133.49 -53.18
C ALA A 69 86.60 -132.45 -53.56
N GLY A 70 85.69 -132.78 -54.48
CA GLY A 70 84.55 -131.91 -54.84
C GLY A 70 83.52 -131.76 -53.72
N THR A 71 83.25 -132.84 -52.98
CA THR A 71 82.33 -132.84 -51.83
C THR A 71 82.92 -132.04 -50.66
N GLU A 72 84.22 -132.17 -50.44
CA GLU A 72 84.98 -131.41 -49.45
C GLU A 72 85.00 -129.91 -49.78
N GLY A 73 85.19 -129.54 -51.06
CA GLY A 73 85.11 -128.15 -51.52
C GLY A 73 83.70 -127.53 -51.38
N SER A 74 82.63 -128.31 -51.60
CA SER A 74 81.26 -127.84 -51.36
C SER A 74 80.93 -127.72 -49.87
N LEU A 75 81.43 -128.63 -49.04
CA LEU A 75 81.36 -128.54 -47.57
C LEU A 75 82.05 -127.28 -47.07
N GLN A 76 83.22 -126.97 -47.61
CA GLN A 76 83.98 -125.77 -47.28
C GLN A 76 83.22 -124.50 -47.70
N THR A 77 82.60 -124.49 -48.88
CA THR A 77 81.79 -123.35 -49.35
C THR A 77 80.51 -123.18 -48.51
N ALA A 78 79.84 -124.27 -48.17
CA ALA A 78 78.67 -124.28 -47.30
C ALA A 78 79.00 -123.75 -45.89
N ALA A 79 80.12 -124.19 -45.32
CA ALA A 79 80.60 -123.68 -44.04
C ALA A 79 80.95 -122.19 -44.09
N GLN A 80 81.54 -121.71 -45.20
CA GLN A 80 81.79 -120.29 -45.41
C GLN A 80 80.49 -119.49 -45.50
N MET A 81 79.48 -119.95 -46.25
CA MET A 81 78.18 -119.28 -46.35
C MET A 81 77.45 -119.25 -45.00
N ALA A 82 77.46 -120.37 -44.25
CA ALA A 82 76.87 -120.41 -42.92
C ALA A 82 77.61 -119.49 -41.93
N SER A 83 78.94 -119.36 -42.06
CA SER A 83 79.71 -118.40 -41.26
C SER A 83 79.36 -116.95 -41.60
N GLN A 84 79.12 -116.64 -42.88
CA GLN A 84 78.69 -115.32 -43.34
C GLN A 84 77.27 -114.99 -42.87
N ASP A 85 76.33 -115.93 -42.93
CA ASP A 85 74.96 -115.70 -42.47
C ASP A 85 74.86 -115.59 -40.94
N ALA A 86 75.65 -116.39 -40.20
CA ALA A 86 75.78 -116.24 -38.76
C ALA A 86 76.34 -114.85 -38.38
N GLN A 87 77.34 -114.35 -39.11
CA GLN A 87 77.86 -112.98 -38.94
C GLN A 87 76.82 -111.91 -39.29
N ALA A 88 76.07 -112.09 -40.39
CA ALA A 88 75.01 -111.18 -40.79
C ALA A 88 73.86 -111.15 -39.76
N THR A 89 73.50 -112.29 -39.20
CA THR A 89 72.46 -112.42 -38.17
C THR A 89 72.92 -111.83 -36.84
N ALA A 90 74.18 -112.06 -36.43
CA ALA A 90 74.78 -111.40 -35.27
C ALA A 90 74.78 -109.87 -35.42
N THR A 91 75.17 -109.37 -36.59
CA THR A 91 75.17 -107.92 -36.91
C THR A 91 73.75 -107.34 -36.86
N ARG A 92 72.75 -108.05 -37.41
CA ARG A 92 71.34 -107.66 -37.32
C ARG A 92 70.83 -107.63 -35.89
N GLY A 93 71.22 -108.61 -35.05
CA GLY A 93 70.88 -108.66 -33.63
C GLY A 93 71.45 -107.47 -32.85
N LEU A 94 72.73 -107.17 -33.05
CA LEU A 94 73.40 -105.98 -32.48
C LEU A 94 72.73 -104.67 -32.91
N ALA A 95 72.41 -104.52 -34.20
CA ALA A 95 71.71 -103.35 -34.71
C ALA A 95 70.29 -103.20 -34.12
N ALA A 96 69.55 -104.30 -33.97
CA ALA A 96 68.24 -104.29 -33.34
C ALA A 96 68.32 -103.90 -31.86
N GLN A 97 69.32 -104.40 -31.12
CA GLN A 97 69.55 -104.04 -29.73
C GLN A 97 69.92 -102.55 -29.59
N GLN A 98 70.82 -102.05 -30.45
CA GLN A 98 71.22 -100.64 -30.49
C GLN A 98 70.04 -99.71 -30.85
N ASN A 99 69.17 -100.14 -31.77
CA ASN A 99 67.94 -99.42 -32.11
C ASN A 99 66.97 -99.37 -30.92
N GLN A 100 66.81 -100.47 -30.18
CA GLN A 100 65.98 -100.48 -28.97
C GLN A 100 66.50 -99.52 -27.89
N TYR A 101 67.81 -99.50 -27.63
CA TYR A 101 68.42 -98.54 -26.70
C TYR A 101 68.24 -97.09 -27.15
N THR A 102 68.42 -96.82 -28.45
CA THR A 102 68.25 -95.47 -29.02
C THR A 102 66.80 -95.00 -28.91
N LEU A 103 65.83 -95.88 -29.20
CA LEU A 103 64.41 -95.61 -29.02
C LEU A 103 64.05 -95.34 -27.56
N GLY A 104 64.61 -96.12 -26.63
CA GLY A 104 64.45 -95.91 -25.18
C GLY A 104 64.93 -94.53 -24.75
N GLN A 105 66.17 -94.18 -25.10
CA GLN A 105 66.73 -92.85 -24.79
C GLN A 105 65.92 -91.71 -25.42
N ASN A 106 65.46 -91.88 -26.66
CA ASN A 106 64.64 -90.86 -27.33
C ASN A 106 63.28 -90.68 -26.64
N ARG A 107 62.65 -91.76 -26.16
CA ARG A 107 61.40 -91.67 -25.38
C ARG A 107 61.61 -90.96 -24.05
N GLU A 108 62.71 -91.26 -23.34
CA GLU A 108 63.05 -90.59 -22.08
C GLU A 108 63.31 -89.10 -22.29
N LYS A 109 64.13 -88.74 -23.28
CA LYS A 109 64.41 -87.34 -23.64
C LYS A 109 63.13 -86.59 -24.02
N PHE A 110 62.26 -87.21 -24.82
CA PHE A 110 60.98 -86.61 -25.20
C PHE A 110 60.07 -86.42 -23.99
N GLY A 111 60.00 -87.41 -23.08
CA GLY A 111 59.24 -87.31 -21.83
C GLY A 111 59.75 -86.17 -20.93
N GLN A 112 61.07 -86.03 -20.78
CA GLN A 112 61.67 -84.94 -20.02
C GLN A 112 61.40 -83.57 -20.67
N GLN A 113 61.52 -83.46 -22.00
CA GLN A 113 61.23 -82.22 -22.72
C GLN A 113 59.77 -81.81 -22.53
N LEU A 114 58.83 -82.74 -22.64
CA LEU A 114 57.40 -82.46 -22.43
C LEU A 114 57.10 -81.99 -21.00
N GLN A 115 57.78 -82.56 -20.00
CA GLN A 115 57.66 -82.12 -18.60
C GLN A 115 58.18 -80.69 -18.41
N LEU A 116 59.33 -80.35 -19.02
CA LEU A 116 59.89 -79.00 -18.97
C LEU A 116 58.97 -77.98 -19.66
N ASP A 117 58.46 -78.31 -20.85
CA ASP A 117 57.55 -77.44 -21.61
C ASP A 117 56.25 -77.21 -20.82
N SER A 118 55.72 -78.27 -20.18
CA SER A 118 54.55 -78.17 -19.32
C SER A 118 54.82 -77.28 -18.10
N ALA A 119 55.94 -77.46 -17.42
CA ALA A 119 56.33 -76.64 -16.28
C ALA A 119 56.55 -75.17 -16.67
N GLN A 120 57.18 -74.91 -17.82
CA GLN A 120 57.38 -73.56 -18.33
C GLN A 120 56.05 -72.86 -18.65
N THR A 121 55.11 -73.59 -19.27
CA THR A 121 53.77 -73.09 -19.58
C THR A 121 52.99 -72.78 -18.29
N GLN A 122 53.06 -73.66 -17.29
CA GLN A 122 52.42 -73.43 -15.99
C GLN A 122 53.00 -72.21 -15.28
N ASN A 123 54.33 -72.04 -15.30
CA ASN A 123 54.98 -70.87 -14.73
C ASN A 123 54.59 -69.57 -15.43
N GLN A 124 54.53 -69.56 -16.76
CA GLN A 124 54.07 -68.37 -17.51
C GLN A 124 52.61 -68.03 -17.19
N ALA A 125 51.73 -69.03 -17.14
CA ALA A 125 50.33 -68.83 -16.77
C ALA A 125 50.20 -68.29 -15.33
N HIS A 126 51.03 -68.79 -14.40
CA HIS A 126 51.05 -68.31 -13.02
C HIS A 126 51.53 -66.85 -12.91
N LEU A 127 52.62 -66.48 -13.60
CA LEU A 127 53.09 -65.09 -13.64
C LEU A 127 52.05 -64.15 -14.26
N ALA A 128 51.42 -64.55 -15.36
CA ALA A 128 50.39 -63.76 -16.02
C ALA A 128 49.18 -63.53 -15.10
N SER A 129 48.77 -64.57 -14.35
CA SER A 129 47.71 -64.47 -13.34
C SER A 129 48.08 -63.50 -12.21
N GLN A 130 49.30 -63.58 -11.68
CA GLN A 130 49.77 -62.65 -10.64
C GLN A 130 49.80 -61.19 -11.13
N GLN A 131 50.33 -60.95 -12.33
CA GLN A 131 50.35 -59.60 -12.92
C GLN A 131 48.93 -59.05 -13.13
N PHE A 132 48.01 -59.88 -13.63
CA PHE A 132 46.63 -59.49 -13.79
C PHE A 132 45.99 -59.11 -12.46
N GLN A 133 46.18 -59.93 -11.41
CA GLN A 133 45.62 -59.66 -10.09
C GLN A 133 46.20 -58.38 -9.48
N PHE A 134 47.52 -58.17 -9.58
CA PHE A 134 48.16 -56.95 -9.12
C PHE A 134 47.61 -55.70 -9.83
N ASN A 135 47.49 -55.73 -11.15
CA ASN A 135 46.96 -54.62 -11.93
C ASN A 135 45.50 -54.31 -11.59
N LYS A 136 44.70 -55.35 -11.35
CA LYS A 136 43.31 -55.21 -10.90
C LYS A 136 43.24 -54.53 -9.55
N ASP A 137 44.03 -54.98 -8.58
CA ASP A 137 44.01 -54.43 -7.21
C ASP A 137 44.50 -52.98 -7.19
N LEU A 138 45.55 -52.66 -7.96
CA LEU A 138 46.04 -51.29 -8.14
C LEU A 138 44.98 -50.37 -8.75
N SER A 139 44.29 -50.84 -9.80
CA SER A 139 43.21 -50.08 -10.45
C SER A 139 42.04 -49.82 -9.49
N GLN A 140 41.64 -50.82 -8.71
CA GLN A 140 40.60 -50.67 -7.68
C GLN A 140 41.02 -49.67 -6.60
N GLN A 141 42.28 -49.71 -6.16
CA GLN A 141 42.79 -48.77 -5.16
C GLN A 141 42.80 -47.32 -5.70
N GLN A 142 43.25 -47.12 -6.94
CA GLN A 142 43.23 -45.81 -7.60
C GLN A 142 41.82 -45.27 -7.75
N TYR A 143 40.88 -46.10 -8.19
CA TYR A 143 39.47 -45.73 -8.30
C TYR A 143 38.87 -45.36 -6.94
N GLY A 144 39.15 -46.14 -5.89
CA GLY A 144 38.70 -45.85 -4.54
C GLY A 144 39.24 -44.51 -3.99
N GLN A 145 40.50 -44.19 -4.26
CA GLN A 145 41.09 -42.90 -3.88
C GLN A 145 40.43 -41.73 -4.63
N GLN A 146 40.23 -41.85 -5.94
CA GLN A 146 39.54 -40.83 -6.73
C GLN A 146 38.11 -40.60 -6.23
N LEU A 147 37.37 -41.68 -5.96
CA LEU A 147 36.01 -41.59 -5.43
C LEU A 147 35.99 -40.91 -4.04
N GLY A 148 36.96 -41.23 -3.19
CA GLY A 148 37.12 -40.59 -1.88
C GLY A 148 37.42 -39.09 -1.95
N LEU A 149 38.29 -38.68 -2.90
CA LEU A 149 38.58 -37.26 -3.14
C LEU A 149 37.36 -36.52 -3.70
N ALA A 150 36.67 -37.11 -4.67
CA ALA A 150 35.45 -36.55 -5.25
C ALA A 150 34.35 -36.38 -4.18
N GLY A 151 34.18 -37.36 -3.29
CA GLY A 151 33.25 -37.28 -2.16
C GLY A 151 33.59 -36.13 -1.19
N LYS A 152 34.87 -35.98 -0.82
CA LYS A 152 35.31 -34.86 0.03
C LYS A 152 35.10 -33.50 -0.63
N GLN A 153 35.38 -33.39 -1.93
CA GLN A 153 35.18 -32.15 -2.67
C GLN A 153 33.70 -31.78 -2.78
N HIS A 154 32.84 -32.77 -2.99
CA HIS A 154 31.39 -32.56 -2.98
C HIS A 154 30.90 -32.06 -1.61
N GLU A 155 31.32 -32.69 -0.51
CA GLU A 155 30.88 -32.27 0.83
C GLU A 155 31.38 -30.85 1.16
N PHE A 156 32.63 -30.53 0.82
CA PHE A 156 33.17 -29.18 0.97
C PHE A 156 32.36 -28.13 0.19
N ASN A 157 32.02 -28.41 -1.07
CA ASN A 157 31.24 -27.49 -1.89
C ASN A 157 29.82 -27.29 -1.35
N LYS A 158 29.21 -28.36 -0.82
CA LYS A 158 27.90 -28.32 -0.18
C LYS A 158 27.92 -27.45 1.08
N ASP A 159 28.91 -27.63 1.95
CA ASP A 159 29.07 -26.84 3.17
C ASP A 159 29.32 -25.36 2.84
N LEU A 160 30.18 -25.08 1.86
CA LEU A 160 30.44 -23.71 1.39
C LEU A 160 29.17 -23.04 0.86
N SER A 161 28.38 -23.75 0.06
CA SER A 161 27.11 -23.25 -0.48
C SER A 161 26.10 -22.95 0.64
N GLN A 162 25.98 -23.82 1.64
CA GLN A 162 25.12 -23.58 2.81
C GLN A 162 25.58 -22.36 3.61
N GLN A 163 26.90 -22.21 3.81
CA GLN A 163 27.46 -21.05 4.51
C GLN A 163 27.18 -19.75 3.75
N GLN A 164 27.35 -19.74 2.43
CA GLN A 164 27.04 -18.58 1.59
C GLN A 164 25.56 -18.21 1.64
N TYR A 165 24.68 -19.21 1.54
CA TYR A 165 23.23 -19.00 1.65
C TYR A 165 22.84 -18.43 3.03
N GLY A 166 23.41 -18.97 4.11
CA GLY A 166 23.18 -18.46 5.47
C GLY A 166 23.63 -17.01 5.66
N GLN A 167 24.78 -16.63 5.09
CA GLN A 167 25.26 -15.24 5.10
C GLN A 167 24.33 -14.30 4.33
N GLN A 168 23.88 -14.71 3.13
CA GLN A 168 22.93 -13.93 2.33
C GLN A 168 21.59 -13.74 3.06
N LEU A 169 21.07 -14.81 3.67
CA LEU A 169 19.84 -14.75 4.45
C LEU A 169 19.99 -13.81 5.67
N GLY A 170 21.13 -13.87 6.35
CA GLY A 170 21.44 -12.98 7.48
C GLY A 170 21.53 -11.50 7.07
N LEU A 171 22.14 -11.20 5.93
CA LEU A 171 22.18 -9.85 5.37
C LEU A 171 20.79 -9.35 4.98
N ALA A 172 19.99 -10.18 4.31
CA ALA A 172 18.62 -9.84 3.94
C ALA A 172 17.74 -9.59 5.18
N GLY A 173 17.90 -10.40 6.23
CA GLY A 173 17.23 -10.19 7.52
C GLY A 173 17.56 -8.84 8.14
N LYS A 174 18.85 -8.47 8.20
CA LYS A 174 19.29 -7.16 8.73
C LYS A 174 18.79 -5.99 7.88
N GLN A 175 18.76 -6.13 6.57
CA GLN A 175 18.21 -5.10 5.67
C GLN A 175 16.71 -4.90 5.91
N HIS A 176 15.97 -6.00 6.11
CA HIS A 176 14.55 -5.94 6.42
C HIS A 176 14.28 -5.27 7.77
N GLU A 177 15.05 -5.63 8.81
CA GLU A 177 14.95 -5.03 10.14
C GLU A 177 15.21 -3.52 10.09
N TYR A 178 16.27 -3.08 9.40
CA TYR A 178 16.53 -1.65 9.20
C TYR A 178 15.41 -0.92 8.45
N ALA A 179 14.79 -1.57 7.46
CA ALA A 179 13.67 -0.99 6.73
C ALA A 179 12.41 -0.84 7.61
N LEU A 180 12.16 -1.79 8.51
CA LEU A 180 11.07 -1.70 9.48
C LEU A 180 11.30 -0.57 10.48
N ASP A 181 12.49 -0.50 11.08
CA ASP A 181 12.86 0.56 12.02
C ASP A 181 12.73 1.95 11.40
N LEU A 182 13.21 2.11 10.16
CA LEU A 182 13.09 3.38 9.43
C LEU A 182 11.62 3.73 9.15
N GLY A 183 10.81 2.74 8.77
CA GLY A 183 9.37 2.92 8.55
C GLY A 183 8.65 3.34 9.83
N GLU A 184 8.97 2.71 10.96
CA GLU A 184 8.42 3.07 12.27
C GLU A 184 8.79 4.50 12.66
N GLN A 185 10.06 4.89 12.54
CA GLN A 185 10.51 6.26 12.83
C GLN A 185 9.77 7.30 11.97
N GLN A 186 9.61 7.04 10.67
CA GLN A 186 8.88 7.93 9.77
C GLN A 186 7.41 8.05 10.18
N TYR A 187 6.77 6.94 10.51
CA TYR A 187 5.38 6.93 10.97
C TYR A 187 5.21 7.73 12.27
N THR A 188 6.06 7.51 13.27
CA THR A 188 6.02 8.25 14.54
C THR A 188 6.24 9.75 14.33
N GLN A 189 7.16 10.16 13.45
CA GLN A 189 7.36 11.57 13.12
C GLN A 189 6.12 12.19 12.46
N GLN A 190 5.51 11.50 11.49
CA GLN A 190 4.29 11.98 10.84
C GLN A 190 3.13 12.13 11.82
N LEU A 191 2.96 11.15 12.73
CA LEU A 191 1.95 11.20 13.77
C LEU A 191 2.18 12.39 14.72
N GLY A 192 3.43 12.64 15.12
CA GLY A 192 3.80 13.78 15.94
C GLY A 192 3.48 15.13 15.28
N LEU A 193 3.82 15.28 13.99
CA LEU A 193 3.51 16.49 13.22
C LEU A 193 2.00 16.70 13.07
N ALA A 194 1.24 15.65 12.77
CA ALA A 194 -0.21 15.72 12.67
C ALA A 194 -0.85 16.13 14.00
N SER A 195 -0.36 15.59 15.12
CA SER A 195 -0.82 15.96 16.46
C SER A 195 -0.53 17.43 16.78
N GLN A 196 0.66 17.94 16.44
CA GLN A 196 1.01 19.35 16.60
C GLN A 196 0.11 20.26 15.76
N GLN A 197 -0.10 19.93 14.48
CA GLN A 197 -0.98 20.69 13.59
C GLN A 197 -2.41 20.75 14.11
N HIS A 198 -2.93 19.63 14.60
CA HIS A 198 -4.25 19.57 15.21
C HIS A 198 -4.32 20.43 16.49
N GLY A 199 -3.29 20.41 17.34
CA GLY A 199 -3.18 21.28 18.51
C GLY A 199 -3.24 22.77 18.13
N TYR A 200 -2.44 23.21 17.15
CA TYR A 200 -2.47 24.59 16.67
C TYR A 200 -3.84 25.00 16.10
N ALA A 201 -4.51 24.09 15.37
CA ALA A 201 -5.83 24.36 14.82
C ALA A 201 -6.89 24.57 15.92
N LEU A 202 -6.84 23.76 16.98
CA LEU A 202 -7.73 23.92 18.14
C LEU A 202 -7.48 25.24 18.88
N ASP A 203 -6.21 25.58 19.13
CA ASP A 203 -5.86 26.82 19.81
C ASP A 203 -6.33 28.05 19.03
N LEU A 204 -6.10 28.05 17.70
CA LEU A 204 -6.58 29.12 16.83
C LEU A 204 -8.12 29.22 16.83
N GLY A 205 -8.81 28.08 16.75
CA GLY A 205 -10.27 28.03 16.82
C GLY A 205 -10.81 28.58 18.14
N ASN A 206 -10.18 28.23 19.26
CA ASN A 206 -10.56 28.74 20.59
C ASN A 206 -10.31 30.25 20.72
N GLN A 207 -9.21 30.77 20.17
CA GLN A 207 -8.94 32.21 20.14
C GLN A 207 -9.97 32.97 19.30
N GLN A 208 -10.32 32.44 18.12
CA GLN A 208 -11.34 33.03 17.25
C GLN A 208 -12.71 33.03 17.93
N PHE A 209 -13.11 31.91 18.54
CA PHE A 209 -14.38 31.81 19.27
C PHE A 209 -14.45 32.79 20.45
N SER A 210 -13.36 32.91 21.22
CA SER A 210 -13.28 33.85 22.34
C SER A 210 -13.38 35.29 21.86
N SER A 211 -12.66 35.63 20.78
CA SER A 211 -12.71 36.96 20.16
C SER A 211 -14.11 37.30 19.66
N GLN A 212 -14.79 36.36 19.00
CA GLN A 212 -16.16 36.55 18.52
C GLN A 212 -17.14 36.75 19.69
N ARG A 213 -16.97 36.03 20.79
CA ARG A 213 -17.79 36.23 21.99
C ARG A 213 -17.63 37.63 22.58
N VAL A 214 -16.40 38.13 22.65
CA VAL A 214 -16.13 39.50 23.14
C VAL A 214 -16.77 40.52 22.22
N LEU A 215 -16.56 40.41 20.90
CA LEU A 215 -17.18 41.30 19.92
C LEU A 215 -18.71 41.32 20.01
N ASN A 216 -19.34 40.15 20.15
CA ASN A 216 -20.79 40.07 20.30
C ASN A 216 -21.27 40.71 21.62
N ALA A 217 -20.50 40.56 22.71
CA ALA A 217 -20.82 41.19 23.98
C ALA A 217 -20.69 42.72 23.91
N ASP A 218 -19.64 43.23 23.26
CA ASP A 218 -19.42 44.66 23.05
C ASP A 218 -20.53 45.27 22.18
N GLN A 219 -20.94 44.57 21.11
CA GLN A 219 -22.05 44.97 20.27
C GLN A 219 -23.37 45.04 21.05
N ALA A 220 -23.65 44.04 21.89
CA ALA A 220 -24.83 44.04 22.75
C ALA A 220 -24.81 45.18 23.77
N ALA A 221 -23.64 45.46 24.38
CA ALA A 221 -23.47 46.56 25.32
C ALA A 221 -23.67 47.93 24.64
N ALA A 222 -23.11 48.11 23.44
CA ALA A 222 -23.29 49.32 22.65
C ALA A 222 -24.76 49.55 22.26
N ALA A 223 -25.48 48.49 21.87
CA ALA A 223 -26.90 48.57 21.57
C ALA A 223 -27.72 49.02 22.79
N LEU A 224 -27.47 48.44 23.97
CA LEU A 224 -28.12 48.85 25.22
C LEU A 224 -27.82 50.30 25.59
N GLN A 225 -26.59 50.76 25.36
CA GLN A 225 -26.20 52.14 25.62
C GLN A 225 -26.96 53.12 24.71
N LEU A 226 -27.10 52.80 23.42
CA LEU A 226 -27.88 53.61 22.47
C LEU A 226 -29.36 53.66 22.86
N ASP A 227 -29.94 52.53 23.28
CA ASP A 227 -31.33 52.47 23.75
C ASP A 227 -31.53 53.35 24.99
N ASN A 228 -30.62 53.27 25.96
CA ASN A 228 -30.66 54.11 27.16
C ASN A 228 -30.51 55.61 26.84
N GLN A 229 -29.66 55.96 25.87
CA GLN A 229 -29.52 57.34 25.40
C GLN A 229 -30.82 57.82 24.72
N GLY A 230 -31.43 56.98 23.89
CA GLY A 230 -32.72 57.25 23.25
C GLY A 230 -33.83 57.49 24.28
N TYR A 231 -33.93 56.61 25.28
CA TYR A 231 -34.89 56.75 26.37
C TYR A 231 -34.68 58.04 27.17
N THR A 232 -33.42 58.35 27.52
CA THR A 232 -33.07 59.57 28.26
C THR A 232 -33.42 60.83 27.45
N HIS A 233 -33.17 60.82 26.14
CA HIS A 233 -33.53 61.93 25.27
C HIS A 233 -35.05 62.11 25.18
N GLN A 234 -35.81 61.01 25.07
CA GLN A 234 -37.27 61.06 25.05
C GLN A 234 -37.86 61.61 26.35
N LEU A 235 -37.30 61.22 27.51
CA LEU A 235 -37.68 61.82 28.80
C LEU A 235 -37.38 63.32 28.85
N GLY A 236 -36.21 63.74 28.34
CA GLY A 236 -35.86 65.15 28.23
C GLY A 236 -36.83 65.95 27.37
N LEU A 237 -37.23 65.41 26.20
CA LEU A 237 -38.24 66.02 25.34
C LEU A 237 -39.62 66.08 26.01
N ALA A 238 -40.01 65.03 26.74
CA ALA A 238 -41.25 65.01 27.50
C ALA A 238 -41.28 66.08 28.61
N ASP A 239 -40.17 66.28 29.33
CA ASP A 239 -40.03 67.36 30.31
C ASP A 239 -40.15 68.75 29.67
N VAL A 240 -39.48 68.98 28.53
CA VAL A 240 -39.59 70.24 27.78
C VAL A 240 -41.02 70.48 27.31
N ASN A 241 -41.68 69.46 26.75
CA ASN A 241 -43.07 69.56 26.32
C ASN A 241 -44.02 69.87 27.49
N ASN A 242 -43.82 69.23 28.64
CA ASN A 242 -44.60 69.51 29.85
C ASN A 242 -44.39 70.95 30.33
N LYS A 243 -43.16 71.45 30.36
CA LYS A 243 -42.86 72.85 30.70
C LYS A 243 -43.53 73.83 29.74
N TYR A 244 -43.46 73.57 28.45
CA TYR A 244 -44.11 74.40 27.44
C TYR A 244 -45.65 74.38 27.58
N ALA A 245 -46.24 73.21 27.85
CA ALA A 245 -47.67 73.08 28.10
C ALA A 245 -48.11 73.83 29.37
N LEU A 246 -47.30 73.80 30.42
CA LEU A 246 -47.52 74.57 31.65
C LEU A 246 -47.45 76.07 31.38
N GLN A 247 -46.43 76.55 30.67
CA GLN A 247 -46.30 77.96 30.29
C GLN A 247 -47.51 78.43 29.48
N GLN A 248 -47.96 77.66 28.48
CA GLN A 248 -49.18 77.99 27.74
C GLN A 248 -50.43 77.95 28.63
N GLY A 249 -50.46 77.08 29.65
CA GLY A 249 -51.50 77.07 30.67
C GLY A 249 -51.54 78.37 31.47
N GLU A 250 -50.38 78.83 31.94
CA GLU A 250 -50.21 80.09 32.68
C GLU A 250 -50.58 81.31 31.82
N GLU A 251 -50.13 81.36 30.57
CA GLU A 251 -50.49 82.43 29.63
C GLU A 251 -52.01 82.49 29.40
N ARG A 252 -52.66 81.34 29.20
CA ARG A 252 -54.13 81.27 29.09
C ARG A 252 -54.83 81.71 30.37
N PHE A 253 -54.30 81.34 31.53
CA PHE A 253 -54.84 81.77 32.82
C PHE A 253 -54.75 83.29 33.00
N HIS A 254 -53.60 83.90 32.69
CA HIS A 254 -53.43 85.35 32.73
C HIS A 254 -54.33 86.07 31.71
N GLN A 255 -54.50 85.52 30.51
CA GLN A 255 -55.42 86.07 29.53
C GLN A 255 -56.88 86.03 30.01
N GLN A 256 -57.31 84.93 30.64
CA GLN A 256 -58.64 84.82 31.22
C GLN A 256 -58.82 85.83 32.36
N GLN A 257 -57.84 85.97 33.25
CA GLN A 257 -57.89 86.95 34.33
C GLN A 257 -57.96 88.39 33.80
N ALA A 258 -57.25 88.70 32.71
CA ALA A 258 -57.33 90.00 32.05
C ALA A 258 -58.72 90.24 31.44
N LEU A 259 -59.31 89.23 30.81
CA LEU A 259 -60.69 89.28 30.30
C LEU A 259 -61.70 89.49 31.43
N ASP A 260 -61.58 88.76 32.53
CA ASP A 260 -62.46 88.92 33.69
C ASP A 260 -62.35 90.34 34.29
N THR A 261 -61.13 90.86 34.37
CA THR A 261 -60.87 92.25 34.81
C THR A 261 -61.50 93.26 33.86
N GLN A 262 -61.39 93.04 32.55
CA GLN A 262 -62.02 93.89 31.54
C GLN A 262 -63.55 93.87 31.67
N GLN A 263 -64.15 92.69 31.87
CA GLN A 263 -65.59 92.57 32.11
C GLN A 263 -66.01 93.33 33.36
N GLN A 264 -65.28 93.22 34.47
CA GLN A 264 -65.56 93.99 35.68
C GLN A 264 -65.47 95.51 35.46
N ASN A 265 -64.52 95.97 34.66
CA ASN A 265 -64.42 97.39 34.31
C ASN A 265 -65.62 97.84 33.47
N ILE A 266 -66.01 97.06 32.46
CA ILE A 266 -67.22 97.31 31.65
C ILE A 266 -68.47 97.35 32.54
N THR A 267 -68.62 96.41 33.47
CA THR A 267 -69.74 96.39 34.42
C THR A 267 -69.76 97.67 35.25
N ARG A 268 -68.62 98.12 35.77
CA ARG A 268 -68.50 99.39 36.52
C ARG A 268 -68.87 100.61 35.66
N GLU A 269 -68.43 100.66 34.40
CA GLU A 269 -68.77 101.75 33.47
C GLU A 269 -70.28 101.80 33.17
N ILE A 270 -70.92 100.64 32.99
CA ILE A 270 -72.38 100.55 32.80
C ILE A 270 -73.10 101.07 34.05
N GLU A 271 -72.68 100.66 35.25
CA GLU A 271 -73.27 101.14 36.51
C GLU A 271 -73.11 102.66 36.66
N GLN A 272 -71.93 103.20 36.35
CA GLN A 272 -71.68 104.63 36.39
C GLN A 272 -72.53 105.41 35.37
N THR A 273 -72.71 104.85 34.17
CA THR A 273 -73.58 105.44 33.14
C THR A 273 -75.05 105.45 33.57
N LYS A 274 -75.52 104.38 34.25
CA LYS A 274 -76.88 104.33 34.82
C LYS A 274 -77.06 105.39 35.91
N LEU A 275 -76.08 105.55 36.80
CA LEU A 275 -76.07 106.59 37.84
C LEU A 275 -76.13 108.00 37.23
N ASN A 276 -75.31 108.28 36.22
CA ASN A 276 -75.31 109.58 35.54
C ASN A 276 -76.64 109.86 34.83
N SER A 277 -77.22 108.85 34.16
CA SER A 277 -78.54 108.97 33.51
C SER A 277 -79.66 109.23 34.51
N ALA A 278 -79.62 108.59 35.69
CA ALA A 278 -80.60 108.82 36.76
C ALA A 278 -80.50 110.25 37.30
N TRP A 279 -79.28 110.74 37.54
CA TRP A 279 -79.03 112.11 37.99
C TRP A 279 -79.55 113.16 36.98
N GLN A 280 -79.35 112.93 35.68
CA GLN A 280 -79.85 113.82 34.63
C GLN A 280 -81.39 113.83 34.58
N SER A 281 -82.03 112.66 34.72
CA SER A 281 -83.50 112.57 34.75
C SER A 281 -84.11 113.34 35.93
N ASP A 282 -83.46 113.32 37.09
CA ASP A 282 -83.92 114.09 38.26
C ASP A 282 -83.75 115.61 38.06
N GLN A 283 -82.68 116.06 37.38
CA GLN A 283 -82.52 117.45 36.97
C GLN A 283 -83.65 117.91 36.04
N ASP A 284 -83.98 117.09 35.03
CA ASP A 284 -85.02 117.41 34.05
C ASP A 284 -86.42 117.48 34.70
N LYS A 285 -86.73 116.56 35.63
CA LYS A 285 -87.96 116.63 36.44
C LYS A 285 -88.04 117.92 37.24
N LEU A 286 -86.96 118.30 37.91
CA LEU A 286 -86.89 119.52 38.70
C LEU A 286 -87.06 120.80 37.85
N ALA A 287 -86.58 120.77 36.60
CA ALA A 287 -86.79 121.85 35.64
C ALA A 287 -88.25 121.92 35.16
N ALA A 288 -88.87 120.77 34.87
CA ALA A 288 -90.28 120.69 34.48
C ALA A 288 -91.22 121.15 35.61
N ASP A 289 -90.96 120.74 36.85
CA ASP A 289 -91.73 121.18 38.02
C ASP A 289 -91.63 122.70 38.24
N ARG A 290 -90.44 123.28 38.04
CA ARG A 290 -90.24 124.74 38.09
C ARG A 290 -91.06 125.48 37.03
N GLN A 291 -91.08 124.98 35.79
CA GLN A 291 -91.91 125.58 34.73
C GLN A 291 -93.41 125.47 35.03
N ASN A 292 -93.86 124.32 35.55
CA ASN A 292 -95.27 124.11 35.85
C ASN A 292 -95.74 125.02 37.01
N ASN A 293 -94.94 125.14 38.08
CA ASN A 293 -95.21 126.05 39.20
C ASN A 293 -95.23 127.51 38.76
N MET A 294 -94.33 127.92 37.86
CA MET A 294 -94.34 129.25 37.26
C MET A 294 -95.63 129.50 36.44
N ALA A 295 -96.04 128.55 35.61
CA ALA A 295 -97.24 128.68 34.79
C ALA A 295 -98.52 128.81 35.64
N VAL A 296 -98.60 128.07 36.76
CA VAL A 296 -99.70 128.19 37.74
C VAL A 296 -99.70 129.57 38.39
N ALA A 297 -98.55 130.07 38.83
CA ALA A 297 -98.45 131.40 39.43
C ALA A 297 -98.91 132.51 38.47
N LEU A 298 -98.49 132.45 37.20
CA LEU A 298 -98.90 133.41 36.17
C LEU A 298 -100.42 133.37 35.89
N ARG A 299 -101.03 132.18 35.85
CA ARG A 299 -102.49 132.06 35.67
C ARG A 299 -103.27 132.68 36.83
N ASN A 300 -102.85 132.42 38.07
CA ASN A 300 -103.52 133.00 39.23
C ASN A 300 -103.44 134.53 39.19
N PHE A 301 -102.28 135.10 38.87
CA PHE A 301 -102.15 136.56 38.72
C PHE A 301 -102.97 137.14 37.58
N ALA A 302 -103.02 136.48 36.42
CA ALA A 302 -103.87 136.93 35.32
C ALA A 302 -105.36 136.90 35.71
N THR A 303 -105.77 135.94 36.55
CA THR A 303 -107.14 135.82 37.05
C THR A 303 -107.46 136.96 38.03
N ASP A 304 -106.59 137.22 39.00
CA ASP A 304 -106.73 138.32 39.96
C ASP A 304 -106.75 139.69 39.26
N TRP A 305 -105.89 139.87 38.25
CA TRP A 305 -105.86 141.09 37.44
C TRP A 305 -107.18 141.30 36.68
N ASN A 306 -107.70 140.26 36.02
CA ASN A 306 -108.98 140.35 35.31
C ASN A 306 -110.15 140.66 36.26
N GLN A 307 -110.16 140.07 37.47
CA GLN A 307 -111.19 140.34 38.47
C GLN A 307 -111.13 141.80 38.96
N ALA A 308 -109.94 142.29 39.28
CA ALA A 308 -109.78 143.66 39.76
C ALA A 308 -110.07 144.70 38.66
N TYR A 309 -109.71 144.40 37.41
CA TYR A 309 -110.09 145.21 36.24
C TYR A 309 -111.62 145.27 36.03
N ALA A 310 -112.30 144.12 36.19
CA ALA A 310 -113.76 144.05 36.10
C ALA A 310 -114.47 144.81 37.24
N GLN A 311 -113.94 144.76 38.47
CA GLN A 311 -114.48 145.50 39.61
C GLN A 311 -114.37 147.03 39.45
N ILE A 312 -113.27 147.52 38.86
CA ILE A 312 -113.12 148.95 38.55
C ILE A 312 -114.18 149.39 37.53
N ASN A 313 -114.40 148.58 36.49
CA ASN A 313 -115.33 148.92 35.40
C ASN A 313 -116.79 148.94 35.84
N SER A 314 -117.18 148.06 36.76
CA SER A 314 -118.56 147.97 37.25
C SER A 314 -118.90 149.01 38.32
N ASN A 315 -117.92 149.72 38.88
CA ASN A 315 -118.16 150.72 39.91
C ASN A 315 -118.57 152.07 39.30
N THR A 316 -119.89 152.30 39.27
CA THR A 316 -120.54 153.51 38.76
C THR A 316 -120.35 154.74 39.66
N ASN A 317 -119.86 154.57 40.88
CA ASN A 317 -119.62 155.66 41.84
C ASN A 317 -118.21 156.26 41.74
N LEU A 318 -117.34 155.69 40.90
CA LEU A 318 -116.02 156.25 40.63
C LEU A 318 -116.09 157.27 39.49
N SER A 319 -115.55 158.45 39.74
CA SER A 319 -115.26 159.41 38.68
C SER A 319 -114.29 158.80 37.66
N GLU A 320 -114.34 159.28 36.42
CA GLU A 320 -113.47 158.79 35.34
C GLU A 320 -111.98 158.94 35.70
N GLU A 321 -111.62 160.02 36.40
CA GLU A 321 -110.26 160.26 36.89
C GLU A 321 -109.84 159.23 37.94
N SER A 322 -110.72 158.92 38.90
CA SER A 322 -110.46 157.87 39.91
C SER A 322 -110.36 156.48 39.28
N ARG A 323 -111.15 156.20 38.24
CA ARG A 323 -111.11 154.93 37.49
C ARG A 323 -109.78 154.75 36.76
N ASN A 324 -109.30 155.80 36.09
CA ASN A 324 -108.00 155.80 35.43
C ASN A 324 -106.84 155.64 36.42
N ALA A 325 -106.87 156.31 37.57
CA ALA A 325 -105.87 156.14 38.62
C ALA A 325 -105.84 154.69 39.17
N MET A 326 -107.00 154.06 39.32
CA MET A 326 -107.07 152.65 39.71
C MET A 326 -106.54 151.70 38.62
N TYR A 327 -106.78 151.97 37.33
CA TYR A 327 -106.16 151.19 36.25
C TYR A 327 -104.64 151.29 36.24
N THR A 328 -104.09 152.49 36.44
CA THR A 328 -102.65 152.66 36.57
C THR A 328 -102.12 151.86 37.75
N THR A 329 -102.81 151.91 38.90
CA THR A 329 -102.42 151.17 40.11
C THR A 329 -102.42 149.65 39.87
N ILE A 330 -103.47 149.10 39.25
CA ILE A 330 -103.55 147.67 38.94
C ILE A 330 -102.47 147.24 37.94
N ASN A 331 -102.19 148.05 36.91
CA ASN A 331 -101.11 147.75 35.96
C ASN A 331 -99.73 147.76 36.62
N ASP A 332 -99.49 148.66 37.58
CA ASP A 332 -98.23 148.70 38.33
C ASP A 332 -98.10 147.53 39.31
N ILE A 333 -99.20 147.06 39.89
CA ILE A 333 -99.21 145.83 40.70
C ILE A 333 -98.90 144.62 39.80
N MET A 334 -99.50 144.53 38.62
CA MET A 334 -99.24 143.44 37.67
C MET A 334 -97.78 143.41 37.22
N LYS A 335 -97.21 144.56 36.84
CA LYS A 335 -95.78 144.67 36.50
C LYS A 335 -94.87 144.22 37.64
N ARG A 336 -95.16 144.63 38.89
CA ARG A 336 -94.39 144.22 40.06
C ARG A 336 -94.49 142.71 40.31
N ASN A 337 -95.68 142.14 40.22
CA ASN A 337 -95.90 140.71 40.45
C ASN A 337 -95.24 139.86 39.36
N VAL A 338 -95.32 140.26 38.09
CA VAL A 338 -94.61 139.60 36.99
C VAL A 338 -93.09 139.68 37.20
N ASN A 339 -92.55 140.83 37.60
CA ASN A 339 -91.12 140.96 37.90
C ASN A 339 -90.69 140.13 39.12
N ALA A 340 -91.55 139.98 40.14
CA ALA A 340 -91.29 139.10 41.28
C ALA A 340 -91.21 137.62 40.86
N ILE A 341 -92.10 137.17 39.96
CA ILE A 341 -92.04 135.82 39.37
C ILE A 341 -90.77 135.63 38.55
N LYS A 342 -90.38 136.62 37.73
CA LYS A 342 -89.09 136.57 37.00
C LYS A 342 -87.91 136.39 37.96
N GLY A 343 -87.92 137.09 39.10
CA GLY A 343 -86.91 136.96 40.14
C GLY A 343 -86.89 135.59 40.82
N MET A 344 -88.05 135.01 41.15
CA MET A 344 -88.13 133.70 41.82
C MET A 344 -87.78 132.53 40.91
N TYR A 345 -88.16 132.58 39.64
CA TYR A 345 -87.98 131.46 38.71
C TYR A 345 -86.82 131.64 37.73
N GLY A 346 -86.14 132.79 37.75
CA GLY A 346 -84.98 133.07 36.90
C GLY A 346 -85.30 133.12 35.40
N VAL A 347 -86.56 133.40 35.03
CA VAL A 347 -87.03 133.33 33.64
C VAL A 347 -87.23 134.73 33.07
N ASN A 348 -86.76 134.94 31.84
CA ASN A 348 -86.90 136.21 31.14
C ASN A 348 -88.18 136.21 30.28
N LEU A 349 -89.31 136.65 30.86
CA LEU A 349 -90.57 136.79 30.10
C LEU A 349 -90.53 138.10 29.28
N SER A 350 -90.27 138.00 27.98
CA SER A 350 -90.53 139.08 27.02
C SER A 350 -92.03 139.15 26.78
N TRP A 351 -92.63 140.30 27.06
CA TRP A 351 -94.06 140.58 26.90
C TRP A 351 -94.22 141.82 26.04
#